data_AF-H2BXL7-F1
#
_entry.id   AF-H2BXL7-F1
#
_cell.length_a   1.000
_cell.length_b   1.000
_cell.length_c   1.000
_cell.angle_alpha   90.00
_cell.angle_beta   90.00
_cell.angle_gamma   90.00
#
_symmetry.space_group_name_H-M   'P 1'
#
loop_
_entity.id
_entity.type
_entity.pdbx_description
1 polymer ?
#
loop_
_entity_poly.entity_id
_entity_poly.type
_entity_poly.pdbx_seq_one_letter_code
_entity_poly.pdbx_strand_id
1 'polypeptide(L)'
;MIENRYSKILKLRICTLIFSLVLSGCQNNSKVSEEKPTQTTVERVQTTSSPKQTGEALDSPSSEKPLLVITSNALQIVSRPSGSTTELPTGMEMGELSKIVANVLNTEIPEPQVNSECGAGAMTMLIWGNGLNLMFQKGQGSESDKMLFVGWSLGEFNNEGNLTTMAGIGVGSKRSELEAAYTIEVKKTTLGYEFSTGPEGLYGILKGPSPDDKIEFMWSGLSCNFR
;
A
#
# COMPACT_ATOMS: atom_id res chain seq x y z
N MET A 1 -30.05 -35.96 -41.00
CA MET A 1 -30.59 -34.59 -40.96
C MET A 1 -29.63 -33.77 -40.09
N ILE A 2 -28.51 -33.38 -40.69
CA ILE A 2 -27.37 -32.70 -40.07
C ILE A 2 -27.20 -31.40 -40.84
N GLU A 3 -27.51 -30.28 -40.21
CA GLU A 3 -27.32 -28.89 -40.63
C GLU A 3 -28.09 -28.09 -39.56
N ASN A 4 -27.64 -27.01 -38.92
CA ASN A 4 -26.80 -25.91 -39.36
C ASN A 4 -26.80 -24.88 -38.21
N ARG A 5 -25.72 -24.72 -37.42
CA ARG A 5 -25.52 -23.52 -36.55
C ARG A 5 -24.04 -23.16 -36.30
N TYR A 6 -23.13 -23.60 -37.16
CA TYR A 6 -21.75 -23.08 -37.22
C TYR A 6 -21.66 -21.97 -38.28
N SER A 7 -22.22 -20.79 -38.01
CA SER A 7 -22.09 -19.63 -38.91
C SER A 7 -22.42 -18.31 -38.19
N LYS A 8 -21.65 -17.96 -37.16
CA LYS A 8 -21.59 -16.57 -36.62
C LYS A 8 -20.17 -16.10 -36.30
N ILE A 9 -19.19 -16.76 -36.90
CA ILE A 9 -17.81 -16.26 -36.99
C ILE A 9 -17.56 -16.16 -38.49
N LEU A 10 -17.09 -15.00 -38.95
CA LEU A 10 -16.71 -14.65 -40.33
C LEU A 10 -17.70 -13.71 -41.04
N LYS A 11 -17.15 -12.53 -41.40
CA LYS A 11 -17.67 -11.44 -42.26
C LYS A 11 -18.32 -10.26 -41.53
N LEU A 12 -17.50 -9.29 -41.10
CA LEU A 12 -17.66 -7.90 -41.57
C LEU A 12 -16.40 -7.03 -41.37
N ARG A 13 -15.65 -6.85 -42.47
CA ARG A 13 -14.94 -5.62 -42.95
C ARG A 13 -13.88 -5.00 -42.00
N ILE A 14 -12.56 -4.96 -42.25
CA ILE A 14 -11.69 -4.83 -43.45
C ILE A 14 -12.13 -3.72 -44.43
N CYS A 15 -11.17 -2.84 -44.74
CA CYS A 15 -11.21 -1.51 -45.40
C CYS A 15 -11.44 -0.38 -44.38
N THR A 16 -10.42 0.39 -43.98
CA THR A 16 -9.70 1.29 -44.90
C THR A 16 -8.27 1.54 -44.41
N LEU A 17 -7.35 1.43 -45.35
CA LEU A 17 -5.90 1.63 -45.28
C LEU A 17 -5.62 3.02 -45.89
N ILE A 18 -4.59 3.76 -45.41
CA ILE A 18 -3.65 4.65 -46.16
C ILE A 18 -3.32 6.01 -45.50
N PHE A 19 -2.00 6.20 -45.27
CA PHE A 19 -1.17 7.42 -45.22
C PHE A 19 -1.37 8.43 -44.07
N SER A 20 -0.33 8.87 -43.33
CA SER A 20 0.90 9.48 -43.87
C SER A 20 2.07 9.46 -42.87
N LEU A 21 3.28 9.31 -43.41
CA LEU A 21 4.56 9.61 -42.77
C LEU A 21 4.62 11.08 -42.30
N VAL A 22 5.13 11.31 -41.08
CA VAL A 22 5.92 12.51 -40.76
C VAL A 22 7.14 12.07 -39.93
N LEU A 23 8.30 12.03 -40.59
CA LEU A 23 9.60 12.09 -39.95
C LEU A 23 9.80 13.53 -39.48
N SER A 24 9.86 13.74 -38.17
CA SER A 24 10.53 14.91 -37.58
C SER A 24 11.53 14.41 -36.56
N GLY A 25 12.78 14.35 -37.00
CA GLY A 25 13.92 14.15 -36.12
C GLY A 25 14.33 15.48 -35.48
N CYS A 26 14.65 15.41 -34.19
CA CYS A 26 15.62 16.30 -33.55
C CYS A 26 16.46 15.45 -32.59
N GLN A 27 17.53 14.86 -33.11
CA GLN A 27 18.69 14.53 -32.27
C GLN A 27 19.37 15.86 -31.97
N ASN A 28 19.37 16.31 -30.72
CA ASN A 28 20.28 17.37 -30.31
C ASN A 28 21.35 16.78 -29.41
N ASN A 29 22.45 16.43 -30.07
CA ASN A 29 23.68 15.92 -29.49
C ASN A 29 24.53 17.13 -29.08
N SER A 30 24.47 17.53 -27.81
CA SER A 30 25.34 18.59 -27.29
C SER A 30 26.76 18.04 -27.13
N LYS A 31 27.59 18.35 -28.13
CA LYS A 31 29.03 18.15 -28.10
C LYS A 31 29.65 18.93 -26.94
N VAL A 32 30.49 18.21 -26.21
CA VAL A 32 31.58 18.69 -25.36
C VAL A 32 32.31 19.86 -26.02
N SER A 33 32.40 20.99 -25.31
CA SER A 33 33.45 21.99 -25.53
C SER A 33 34.45 21.85 -24.39
N GLU A 34 35.59 21.29 -24.77
CA GLU A 34 36.83 21.26 -24.02
C GLU A 34 37.50 22.62 -24.21
N GLU A 35 37.60 23.42 -23.16
CA GLU A 35 38.44 24.61 -23.13
C GLU A 35 39.40 24.47 -21.94
N LYS A 36 40.68 24.29 -22.27
CA LYS A 36 41.80 24.44 -21.34
C LYS A 36 42.34 25.85 -21.53
N PRO A 37 42.61 26.61 -20.45
CA PRO A 37 44.01 27.03 -20.30
C PRO A 37 44.53 26.99 -18.85
N THR A 38 45.79 26.57 -18.79
CA THR A 38 46.89 27.22 -18.05
C THR A 38 46.99 27.05 -16.53
N GLN A 39 48.05 26.30 -16.20
CA GLN A 39 48.75 26.21 -14.93
C GLN A 39 49.08 27.58 -14.34
N THR A 40 48.87 27.73 -13.03
CA THR A 40 49.71 28.59 -12.20
C THR A 40 50.14 27.76 -11.00
N THR A 41 51.42 27.42 -11.01
CA THR A 41 52.19 26.92 -9.87
C THR A 41 52.19 27.99 -8.79
N VAL A 42 51.68 27.66 -7.59
CA VAL A 42 52.13 28.31 -6.36
C VAL A 42 52.50 27.23 -5.36
N GLU A 43 53.69 27.45 -4.83
CA GLU A 43 54.51 26.60 -4.02
C GLU A 43 53.97 26.42 -2.59
N ARG A 44 54.18 25.19 -2.11
CA ARG A 44 54.05 24.63 -0.76
C ARG A 44 54.19 25.62 0.41
N VAL A 45 53.20 25.61 1.29
CA VAL A 45 53.43 25.68 2.75
C VAL A 45 52.72 24.51 3.41
N GLN A 46 53.51 23.54 3.87
CA GLN A 46 53.06 22.52 4.81
C GLN A 46 52.88 23.19 6.17
N THR A 47 51.65 23.22 6.66
CA THR A 47 51.37 23.42 8.07
C THR A 47 50.74 22.14 8.58
N THR A 48 51.57 21.32 9.23
CA THR A 48 51.15 20.22 10.08
C THR A 48 50.36 20.77 11.25
N SER A 49 49.04 20.61 11.22
CA SER A 49 48.21 20.67 12.41
C SER A 49 47.17 19.56 12.34
N SER A 50 47.43 18.46 13.03
CA SER A 50 46.45 17.41 13.33
C SER A 50 45.23 18.01 14.00
N PRO A 51 44.01 17.93 13.43
CA PRO A 51 42.81 17.93 14.22
C PRO A 51 42.74 16.54 14.85
N LYS A 52 42.93 16.52 16.16
CA LYS A 52 42.60 15.42 17.06
C LYS A 52 41.25 14.84 16.61
N GLN A 53 41.26 13.61 16.09
CA GLN A 53 40.06 12.79 15.94
C GLN A 53 39.49 12.60 17.35
N THR A 54 38.64 13.53 17.78
CA THR A 54 37.56 13.18 18.67
C THR A 54 36.70 12.26 17.83
N GLY A 55 36.84 10.95 18.06
CA GLY A 55 35.87 9.98 17.59
C GLY A 55 34.55 10.34 18.23
N GLU A 56 33.79 11.19 17.53
CA GLU A 56 32.35 11.23 17.65
C GLU A 56 31.94 9.81 17.28
N ALA A 57 31.64 9.02 18.31
CA ALA A 57 31.02 7.73 18.13
C ALA A 57 29.82 7.98 17.24
N LEU A 58 29.89 7.50 16.00
CA LEU A 58 28.74 7.42 15.12
C LEU A 58 27.66 6.76 15.96
N ASP A 59 26.63 7.54 16.29
CA ASP A 59 25.48 7.09 17.05
C ASP A 59 25.07 5.75 16.49
N SER A 60 25.13 4.74 17.35
CA SER A 60 24.63 3.41 17.06
C SER A 60 23.18 3.60 16.60
N PRO A 61 22.76 3.14 15.41
CA PRO A 61 21.40 3.37 14.95
C PRO A 61 20.45 2.82 16.00
N SER A 62 19.66 3.72 16.58
CA SER A 62 18.64 3.39 17.57
C SER A 62 17.82 2.22 17.03
N SER A 63 17.87 1.08 17.71
CA SER A 63 17.14 -0.15 17.36
C SER A 63 15.66 0.00 17.71
N GLU A 64 15.05 1.09 17.27
CA GLU A 64 13.64 1.32 17.42
C GLU A 64 12.88 0.45 16.43
N LYS A 65 11.97 -0.38 16.95
CA LYS A 65 11.18 -1.29 16.13
C LYS A 65 10.36 -0.52 15.09
N PRO A 66 10.35 -0.96 13.82
CA PRO A 66 9.52 -0.31 12.81
C PRO A 66 8.04 -0.32 13.21
N LEU A 67 7.30 0.64 12.68
CA LEU A 67 5.85 0.72 12.82
C LEU A 67 5.15 0.08 11.64
N LEU A 68 4.04 -0.61 11.92
CA LEU A 68 3.07 -0.96 10.90
C LEU A 68 1.97 0.11 10.87
N VAL A 69 1.68 0.64 9.69
CA VAL A 69 0.59 1.59 9.47
C VAL A 69 -0.31 1.08 8.35
N ILE A 70 -1.57 1.51 8.34
CA ILE A 70 -2.56 1.14 7.32
C ILE A 70 -2.70 2.24 6.28
N THR A 71 -2.98 1.85 5.04
CA THR A 71 -3.17 2.78 3.92
C THR A 71 -4.27 2.28 3.00
N SER A 72 -4.65 3.08 2.01
CA SER A 72 -5.59 2.64 0.98
C SER A 72 -4.98 1.51 0.14
N ASN A 73 -5.57 0.32 0.23
CA ASN A 73 -5.24 -0.92 -0.48
C ASN A 73 -3.85 -1.50 -0.18
N ALA A 74 -3.16 -1.00 0.84
CA ALA A 74 -1.87 -1.52 1.25
C ALA A 74 -1.65 -1.38 2.76
N LEU A 75 -0.63 -2.06 3.26
CA LEU A 75 -0.01 -1.71 4.53
C LEU A 75 1.29 -0.96 4.25
N GLN A 76 1.84 -0.30 5.25
CA GLN A 76 3.13 0.34 5.13
C GLN A 76 3.94 0.16 6.40
N ILE A 77 5.24 -0.02 6.24
CA ILE A 77 6.22 -0.07 7.31
C ILE A 77 6.89 1.29 7.38
N VAL A 78 7.02 1.82 8.59
CA VAL A 78 7.75 3.06 8.86
C VAL A 78 8.97 2.75 9.73
N SER A 79 10.16 3.02 9.20
CA SER A 79 11.39 3.04 9.97
C SER A 79 11.34 4.22 10.94
N ARG A 80 11.36 3.95 12.25
CA ARG A 80 11.38 5.03 13.26
C ARG A 80 12.65 5.88 13.22
N PRO A 81 13.87 5.30 13.04
CA PRO A 81 15.08 6.10 13.02
C PRO A 81 15.16 7.08 11.84
N SER A 82 14.63 6.70 10.68
CA SER A 82 14.80 7.48 9.44
C SER A 82 13.52 8.12 8.90
N GLY A 83 12.34 7.71 9.40
CA GLY A 83 11.05 8.05 8.81
C GLY A 83 10.81 7.43 7.43
N SER A 84 11.73 6.61 6.93
CA SER A 84 11.59 5.97 5.62
C SER A 84 10.44 4.97 5.63
N THR A 85 9.71 4.91 4.53
CA THR A 85 8.54 4.04 4.41
C THR A 85 8.73 2.97 3.34
N THR A 86 8.18 1.79 3.60
CA THR A 86 8.10 0.67 2.65
C THR A 86 6.66 0.23 2.55
N GLU A 87 6.09 0.27 1.35
CA GLU A 87 4.73 -0.20 1.11
C GLU A 87 4.71 -1.73 1.00
N LEU A 88 3.63 -2.33 1.52
CA LEU A 88 3.27 -3.73 1.37
C LEU A 88 1.99 -3.78 0.52
N PRO A 89 2.13 -3.80 -0.83
CA PRO A 89 1.02 -3.61 -1.75
C PRO A 89 0.14 -4.85 -1.86
N THR A 90 -1.09 -4.68 -2.35
CA THR A 90 -1.90 -5.79 -2.88
C THR A 90 -1.12 -6.61 -3.90
N GLY A 91 -1.40 -7.90 -3.98
CA GLY A 91 -0.68 -8.84 -4.83
C GLY A 91 0.53 -9.48 -4.17
N MET A 92 0.98 -9.01 -3.00
CA MET A 92 2.04 -9.68 -2.25
C MET A 92 1.60 -11.10 -1.84
N GLU A 93 2.51 -12.06 -1.92
CA GLU A 93 2.22 -13.44 -1.53
C GLU A 93 1.99 -13.56 -0.01
N MET A 94 0.99 -14.34 0.40
CA MET A 94 0.62 -14.56 1.80
C MET A 94 1.81 -14.98 2.67
N GLY A 95 2.66 -15.88 2.18
CA GLY A 95 3.82 -16.36 2.92
C GLY A 95 4.90 -15.29 3.17
N GLU A 96 5.02 -14.31 2.28
CA GLU A 96 5.94 -13.18 2.43
C GLU A 96 5.34 -12.12 3.34
N LEU A 97 4.12 -11.68 3.05
CA LEU A 97 3.45 -10.63 3.80
C LEU A 97 3.27 -11.00 5.28
N SER A 98 2.83 -12.23 5.56
CA SER A 98 2.60 -12.69 6.93
C SER A 98 3.88 -12.71 7.78
N LYS A 99 5.03 -13.10 7.19
CA LYS A 99 6.34 -13.06 7.88
C LYS A 99 6.75 -11.63 8.21
N ILE A 100 6.57 -10.71 7.26
CA ILE A 100 6.87 -9.30 7.45
C ILE A 100 6.02 -8.72 8.59
N VAL A 101 4.70 -8.93 8.55
CA VAL A 101 3.76 -8.41 9.56
C VAL A 101 4.02 -9.02 10.93
N ALA A 102 4.21 -10.34 11.02
CA ALA A 102 4.54 -11.02 12.27
C ALA A 102 5.85 -10.49 12.89
N ASN A 103 6.87 -10.23 12.08
CA ASN A 103 8.12 -9.65 12.55
C ASN A 103 7.94 -8.21 13.09
N VAL A 104 7.21 -7.36 12.37
CA VAL A 104 6.95 -5.97 12.78
C VAL A 104 6.11 -5.92 14.07
N LEU A 105 5.06 -6.73 14.14
CA LEU A 105 4.18 -6.80 15.31
C LEU A 105 4.78 -7.60 16.48
N ASN A 106 5.89 -8.30 16.26
CA ASN A 106 6.51 -9.19 17.23
C ASN A 106 5.53 -10.25 17.75
N THR A 107 4.81 -10.88 16.82
CA THR A 107 3.84 -11.95 17.09
C THR A 107 4.17 -13.18 16.25
N GLU A 108 3.51 -14.30 16.56
CA GLU A 108 3.47 -15.43 15.64
C GLU A 108 2.55 -15.13 14.45
N ILE A 109 2.70 -15.91 13.38
CA ILE A 109 1.78 -15.87 12.24
C ILE A 109 0.49 -16.59 12.66
N PRO A 110 -0.69 -15.95 12.57
CA PRO A 110 -1.95 -16.60 12.88
C PRO A 110 -2.22 -17.80 11.96
N GLU A 111 -3.02 -18.75 12.46
CA GLU A 111 -3.51 -19.84 11.62
C GLU A 111 -4.45 -19.30 10.52
N PRO A 112 -4.30 -19.77 9.26
CA PRO A 112 -5.18 -19.37 8.16
C PRO A 112 -6.64 -19.79 8.40
N GLN A 113 -7.57 -18.85 8.23
CA GLN A 113 -9.01 -19.12 8.26
C GLN A 113 -9.62 -18.96 6.87
N VAL A 114 -10.48 -19.88 6.44
CA VAL A 114 -11.12 -19.81 5.12
C VAL A 114 -12.54 -19.28 5.24
N ASN A 115 -12.87 -18.25 4.47
CA ASN A 115 -14.25 -17.78 4.26
C ASN A 115 -14.68 -18.14 2.83
N SER A 116 -15.58 -19.12 2.71
CA SER A 116 -16.16 -19.56 1.44
C SER A 116 -17.41 -18.79 1.02
N GLU A 117 -17.95 -17.93 1.88
CA GLU A 117 -19.24 -17.25 1.69
C GLU A 117 -19.09 -15.81 1.19
N CYS A 118 -17.86 -15.33 1.01
CA CYS A 118 -17.65 -14.00 0.47
C CYS A 118 -18.14 -13.91 -0.98
N GLY A 119 -18.91 -12.87 -1.30
CA GLY A 119 -19.45 -12.65 -2.65
C GLY A 119 -18.37 -12.46 -3.73
N ALA A 120 -17.14 -12.16 -3.33
CA ALA A 120 -15.97 -12.07 -4.21
C ALA A 120 -15.28 -13.43 -4.47
N GLY A 121 -15.81 -14.52 -3.92
CA GLY A 121 -15.23 -15.85 -3.96
C GLY A 121 -14.49 -16.23 -2.67
N ALA A 122 -14.13 -17.51 -2.58
CA ALA A 122 -13.44 -18.05 -1.41
C ALA A 122 -12.13 -17.31 -1.12
N MET A 123 -11.88 -17.03 0.15
CA MET A 123 -10.69 -16.33 0.59
C MET A 123 -10.11 -16.89 1.88
N THR A 124 -8.85 -16.57 2.10
CA THR A 124 -8.13 -16.90 3.32
C THR A 124 -7.86 -15.63 4.11
N MET A 125 -8.05 -15.69 5.41
CA MET A 125 -7.87 -14.60 6.35
C MET A 125 -6.78 -14.97 7.36
N LEU A 126 -5.95 -14.00 7.69
CA LEU A 126 -5.03 -14.07 8.83
C LEU A 126 -5.45 -13.00 9.83
N ILE A 127 -5.78 -13.41 11.06
CA ILE A 127 -6.39 -12.54 12.07
C ILE A 127 -5.44 -12.42 13.27
N TRP A 128 -4.89 -11.24 13.47
CA TRP A 128 -4.02 -10.92 14.60
C TRP A 128 -4.84 -10.49 15.83
N GLY A 129 -4.27 -10.72 17.02
CA GLY A 129 -4.92 -10.37 18.29
C GLY A 129 -5.16 -8.88 18.51
N ASN A 130 -4.51 -8.00 17.74
CA ASN A 130 -4.72 -6.54 17.77
C ASN A 130 -5.87 -6.07 16.85
N GLY A 131 -6.67 -6.99 16.31
CA GLY A 131 -7.80 -6.67 15.44
C GLY A 131 -7.45 -6.51 13.96
N LEU A 132 -6.17 -6.65 13.57
CA LEU A 132 -5.78 -6.69 12.15
C LEU A 132 -6.22 -8.00 11.50
N ASN A 133 -6.97 -7.90 10.41
CA ASN A 133 -7.30 -9.01 9.54
C ASN A 133 -6.78 -8.74 8.13
N LEU A 134 -5.98 -9.66 7.59
CA LEU A 134 -5.48 -9.60 6.22
C LEU A 134 -6.19 -10.64 5.36
N MET A 135 -6.72 -10.19 4.23
CA MET A 135 -7.45 -11.03 3.29
C MET A 135 -6.58 -11.41 2.10
N PHE A 136 -6.68 -12.68 1.70
CA PHE A 136 -5.94 -13.26 0.58
C PHE A 136 -6.88 -14.03 -0.34
N GLN A 137 -6.66 -13.92 -1.65
CA GLN A 137 -7.35 -14.72 -2.65
C GLN A 137 -6.35 -15.47 -3.53
N LYS A 138 -6.81 -16.57 -4.12
CA LYS A 138 -6.02 -17.32 -5.09
C LYS A 138 -5.71 -16.42 -6.29
N GLY A 139 -4.45 -16.36 -6.70
CA GLY A 139 -4.02 -15.63 -7.89
C GLY A 139 -4.66 -16.19 -9.16
N GLN A 140 -4.57 -15.43 -10.24
CA GLN A 140 -5.06 -15.85 -11.55
C GLN A 140 -3.90 -16.06 -12.54
N GLY A 141 -4.15 -16.78 -13.62
CA GLY A 141 -3.13 -17.01 -14.65
C GLY A 141 -1.89 -17.73 -14.11
N SER A 142 -0.72 -17.14 -14.32
CA SER A 142 0.57 -17.69 -13.86
C SER A 142 0.75 -17.69 -12.34
N GLU A 143 -0.14 -17.03 -11.59
CA GLU A 143 -0.10 -16.97 -10.12
C GLU A 143 -1.18 -17.83 -9.47
N SER A 144 -1.80 -18.75 -10.23
CA SER A 144 -2.88 -19.60 -9.72
C SER A 144 -2.50 -20.38 -8.47
N ASP A 145 -1.22 -20.69 -8.26
CA ASP A 145 -0.80 -21.50 -7.12
C ASP A 145 -0.49 -20.67 -5.88
N LYS A 146 -0.61 -19.34 -5.97
CA LYS A 146 -0.32 -18.41 -4.88
C LYS A 146 -1.59 -17.85 -4.25
N MET A 147 -1.50 -17.56 -2.97
CA MET A 147 -2.47 -16.73 -2.24
C MET A 147 -1.92 -15.30 -2.19
N LEU A 148 -2.65 -14.36 -2.79
CA LEU A 148 -2.24 -12.98 -2.97
C LEU A 148 -3.04 -12.07 -2.05
N PHE A 149 -2.39 -11.08 -1.46
CA PHE A 149 -3.00 -10.08 -0.60
C PHE A 149 -3.98 -9.21 -1.39
N VAL A 150 -5.22 -9.05 -0.90
CA VAL A 150 -6.29 -8.31 -1.59
C VAL A 150 -6.93 -7.20 -0.76
N GLY A 151 -6.63 -7.13 0.54
CA GLY A 151 -7.22 -6.12 1.40
C GLY A 151 -6.98 -6.40 2.87
N TRP A 152 -7.30 -5.42 3.71
CA TRP A 152 -7.18 -5.50 5.16
C TRP A 152 -8.43 -4.93 5.83
N SER A 153 -8.68 -5.37 7.06
CA SER A 153 -9.66 -4.75 7.96
C SER A 153 -9.15 -4.66 9.39
N LEU A 154 -9.73 -3.73 10.13
CA LEU A 154 -9.58 -3.50 11.56
C LEU A 154 -10.96 -3.52 12.21
N GLY A 155 -11.07 -4.20 13.35
CA GLY A 155 -12.26 -4.17 14.20
C GLY A 155 -11.95 -3.72 15.62
N GLU A 156 -12.96 -3.78 16.49
CA GLU A 156 -12.81 -3.49 17.92
C GLU A 156 -11.75 -4.41 18.55
N PHE A 157 -10.92 -3.83 19.41
CA PHE A 157 -9.79 -4.49 20.06
C PHE A 157 -9.84 -4.27 21.57
N ASN A 158 -9.25 -5.20 22.31
CA ASN A 158 -9.05 -5.09 23.74
C ASN A 158 -7.74 -4.32 24.00
N ASN A 159 -7.77 -2.99 23.86
CA ASN A 159 -6.76 -2.01 24.29
C ASN A 159 -5.27 -2.15 23.89
N GLU A 160 -4.84 -3.14 23.09
CA GLU A 160 -3.43 -3.27 22.68
C GLU A 160 -3.21 -3.01 21.18
N GLY A 161 -2.47 -1.93 20.87
CA GLY A 161 -1.80 -1.73 19.58
C GLY A 161 -2.67 -1.25 18.41
N ASN A 162 -3.22 -0.04 18.51
CA ASN A 162 -4.04 0.57 17.46
C ASN A 162 -3.20 0.83 16.20
N LEU A 163 -3.50 0.12 15.12
CA LEU A 163 -3.00 0.48 13.80
C LEU A 163 -3.75 1.71 13.31
N THR A 164 -2.99 2.68 12.80
CA THR A 164 -3.52 3.94 12.27
C THR A 164 -2.89 4.24 10.92
N THR A 165 -3.51 5.15 10.19
CA THR A 165 -2.90 5.76 9.01
C THR A 165 -1.75 6.67 9.43
N MET A 166 -0.94 7.14 8.48
CA MET A 166 0.07 8.18 8.74
C MET A 166 -0.52 9.49 9.29
N ALA A 167 -1.83 9.74 9.11
CA ALA A 167 -2.55 10.87 9.68
C ALA A 167 -3.11 10.59 11.10
N GLY A 168 -2.84 9.41 11.66
CA GLY A 168 -3.29 9.01 13.00
C GLY A 168 -4.75 8.54 13.05
N ILE A 169 -5.38 8.26 11.92
CA ILE A 169 -6.77 7.78 11.88
C ILE A 169 -6.81 6.26 11.95
N GLY A 170 -7.61 5.72 12.86
CA GLY A 170 -7.85 4.29 13.02
C GLY A 170 -9.15 4.00 13.75
N VAL A 171 -9.37 2.73 14.09
CA VAL A 171 -10.50 2.35 14.97
C VAL A 171 -10.37 3.09 16.30
N GLY A 172 -11.47 3.68 16.75
CA GLY A 172 -11.54 4.51 17.95
C GLY A 172 -11.33 6.02 17.72
N SER A 173 -10.81 6.45 16.57
CA SER A 173 -10.77 7.87 16.20
C SER A 173 -12.18 8.42 16.02
N LYS A 174 -12.37 9.71 16.33
CA LYS A 174 -13.65 10.40 16.15
C LYS A 174 -13.90 10.69 14.68
N ARG A 175 -15.18 10.80 14.31
CA ARG A 175 -15.61 11.29 12.99
C ARG A 175 -15.00 12.66 12.67
N SER A 176 -14.96 13.58 13.62
CA SER A 176 -14.35 14.90 13.45
C SER A 176 -12.85 14.85 13.15
N GLU A 177 -12.12 13.90 13.75
CA GLU A 177 -10.68 13.68 13.46
C GLU A 177 -10.52 13.12 12.04
N LEU A 178 -11.37 12.17 11.65
CA LEU A 178 -11.42 11.61 10.29
C LEU A 178 -11.70 12.71 9.25
N GLU A 179 -12.69 13.57 9.48
CA GLU A 179 -13.06 14.69 8.58
C GLU A 179 -11.97 15.77 8.51
N ALA A 180 -11.17 15.93 9.56
CA ALA A 180 -10.02 16.84 9.55
C ALA A 180 -8.85 16.30 8.71
N ALA A 181 -8.70 14.97 8.63
CA ALA A 181 -7.63 14.32 7.89
C ALA A 181 -8.00 13.97 6.44
N TYR A 182 -9.29 13.70 6.17
CA TYR A 182 -9.77 13.20 4.88
C TYR A 182 -11.10 13.84 4.49
N THR A 183 -11.32 14.00 3.18
CA THR A 183 -12.67 14.21 2.65
C THR A 183 -13.43 12.88 2.68
N ILE A 184 -14.58 12.85 3.34
CA ILE A 184 -15.40 11.64 3.45
C ILE A 184 -16.83 11.84 2.97
N GLU A 185 -17.41 10.76 2.46
CA GLU A 185 -18.86 10.59 2.35
C GLU A 185 -19.34 9.69 3.49
N VAL A 186 -20.45 10.04 4.14
CA VAL A 186 -21.08 9.21 5.16
C VAL A 186 -22.52 8.88 4.75
N LYS A 187 -22.87 7.59 4.79
CA LYS A 187 -24.20 7.08 4.43
C LYS A 187 -24.70 6.11 5.49
N LYS A 188 -26.00 6.17 5.80
CA LYS A 188 -26.64 5.14 6.61
C LYS A 188 -26.93 3.90 5.75
N THR A 189 -26.35 2.76 6.10
CA THR A 189 -26.51 1.46 5.44
C THR A 189 -27.05 0.42 6.42
N THR A 190 -27.21 -0.83 5.99
CA THR A 190 -27.58 -1.95 6.87
C THR A 190 -26.50 -2.25 7.91
N LEU A 191 -25.26 -1.81 7.67
CA LEU A 191 -24.11 -1.98 8.56
C LEU A 191 -23.94 -0.85 9.57
N GLY A 192 -24.74 0.24 9.48
CA GLY A 192 -24.61 1.42 10.35
C GLY A 192 -24.32 2.68 9.56
N TYR A 193 -23.53 3.59 10.13
CA TYR A 193 -23.11 4.82 9.45
C TYR A 193 -21.77 4.57 8.75
N GLU A 194 -21.84 4.17 7.49
CA GLU A 194 -20.67 3.81 6.68
C GLU A 194 -20.02 5.06 6.11
N PHE A 195 -18.70 5.17 6.26
CA PHE A 195 -17.90 6.21 5.62
C PHE A 195 -17.05 5.65 4.47
N SER A 196 -16.72 6.52 3.51
CA SER A 196 -15.76 6.27 2.45
C SER A 196 -14.94 7.53 2.17
N THR A 197 -13.66 7.36 1.86
CA THR A 197 -12.77 8.43 1.36
C THR A 197 -12.67 8.44 -0.18
N GLY A 198 -13.42 7.57 -0.86
CA GLY A 198 -13.43 7.42 -2.33
C GLY A 198 -13.45 5.96 -2.78
N PRO A 199 -13.56 5.69 -4.10
CA PRO A 199 -13.75 4.34 -4.66
C PRO A 199 -12.65 3.33 -4.35
N GLU A 200 -11.41 3.79 -4.18
CA GLU A 200 -10.25 2.95 -3.85
C GLU A 200 -9.63 3.36 -2.50
N GLY A 201 -10.42 4.03 -1.66
CA GLY A 201 -9.97 4.63 -0.41
C GLY A 201 -10.16 3.75 0.83
N LEU A 202 -10.06 4.41 1.98
CA LEU A 202 -10.48 3.89 3.27
C LEU A 202 -12.01 3.88 3.39
N TYR A 203 -12.52 2.83 4.01
CA TYR A 203 -13.92 2.64 4.35
C TYR A 203 -14.05 2.24 5.81
N GLY A 204 -15.23 2.43 6.39
CA GLY A 204 -15.47 1.99 7.77
C GLY A 204 -16.88 2.24 8.27
N ILE A 205 -17.15 1.79 9.49
CA ILE A 205 -18.42 2.03 10.19
C ILE A 205 -18.16 2.98 11.37
N LEU A 206 -18.97 4.03 11.44
CA LEU A 206 -19.07 4.92 12.60
C LEU A 206 -20.17 4.43 13.53
N LYS A 207 -19.92 4.57 14.83
CA LYS A 207 -20.89 4.29 15.90
C LYS A 207 -22.20 5.06 15.75
N GLY A 208 -22.12 6.25 15.15
CA GLY A 208 -23.26 7.14 14.95
C GLY A 208 -22.91 8.28 13.99
N PRO A 209 -23.87 9.20 13.75
CA PRO A 209 -23.69 10.28 12.80
C PRO A 209 -22.96 11.51 13.40
N SER A 210 -22.79 11.60 14.71
CA SER A 210 -22.24 12.79 15.36
C SER A 210 -20.74 12.95 15.15
N PRO A 211 -20.19 14.19 15.19
CA PRO A 211 -18.75 14.44 15.06
C PRO A 211 -17.88 13.76 16.14
N ASP A 212 -18.46 13.47 17.31
CA ASP A 212 -17.79 12.77 18.41
C ASP A 212 -17.94 11.24 18.36
N ASP A 213 -18.80 10.72 17.47
CA ASP A 213 -18.93 9.26 17.29
C ASP A 213 -17.65 8.70 16.70
N LYS A 214 -17.30 7.48 17.13
CA LYS A 214 -16.03 6.84 16.81
C LYS A 214 -16.15 5.87 15.66
N ILE A 215 -15.03 5.64 14.98
CA ILE A 215 -14.86 4.52 14.05
C ILE A 215 -14.84 3.21 14.85
N GLU A 216 -15.73 2.27 14.52
CA GLU A 216 -15.81 0.92 15.12
C GLU A 216 -15.10 -0.12 14.26
N PHE A 217 -15.20 0.03 12.93
CA PHE A 217 -14.55 -0.85 11.96
C PHE A 217 -13.94 -0.03 10.83
N MET A 218 -12.81 -0.48 10.29
CA MET A 218 -12.16 0.17 9.15
C MET A 218 -11.58 -0.87 8.20
N TRP A 219 -11.62 -0.64 6.90
CA TRP A 219 -11.03 -1.54 5.91
C TRP A 219 -10.60 -0.80 4.64
N SER A 220 -9.80 -1.48 3.84
CA SER A 220 -9.46 -1.08 2.48
C SER A 220 -9.20 -2.30 1.60
N GLY A 221 -9.45 -2.14 0.31
CA GLY A 221 -9.36 -3.23 -0.65
C GLY A 221 -10.56 -4.16 -0.55
N LEU A 222 -10.36 -5.41 -0.90
CA LEU A 222 -11.39 -6.42 -0.80
C LEU A 222 -11.70 -6.74 0.66
N SER A 223 -12.91 -6.44 1.11
CA SER A 223 -13.41 -6.82 2.43
C SER A 223 -14.77 -7.51 2.34
N CYS A 224 -14.96 -8.60 3.10
CA CYS A 224 -16.20 -9.37 3.12
C CYS A 224 -17.14 -8.86 4.20
N ASN A 225 -17.64 -7.64 4.01
CA ASN A 225 -18.70 -7.10 4.84
C ASN A 225 -20.04 -7.59 4.28
N PHE A 226 -20.69 -8.54 4.96
CA PHE A 226 -22.00 -9.05 4.56
C PHE A 226 -23.06 -7.95 4.70
N ARG A 227 -23.86 -7.75 3.65
CA ARG A 227 -24.92 -6.75 3.57
C ARG A 227 -26.28 -7.41 3.42
#